data_AF-A0A1G6R0H1-F1
#
_entry.id   AF-A0A1G6R0H1-F1
#
_cell.length_a   1.000
_cell.length_b   1.000
_cell.length_c   1.000
_cell.angle_alpha   90.00
_cell.angle_beta   90.00
_cell.angle_gamma   90.00
#
_symmetry.space_group_name_H-M   'P 1'
#
loop_
_entity.id
_entity.type
_entity.pdbx_description
1 polymer ?
#
loop_
_entity_poly.entity_id
_entity_poly.type
_entity_poly.pdbx_seq_one_letter_code
_entity_poly.pdbx_strand_id
1 'polypeptide(L)'
;MSRDELEHAAESIRQAADAASDDEAQDRLQNQAATFDDYAHADRGPDHGQLARHEHILNDIADDEGGAVASNLEDALASIGAFRETVEGV
;
A
#
# COMPACT_ATOMS: atom_id res chain seq x y z
N MET A 1 2.97 2.10 16.22
CA MET A 1 3.72 1.03 15.52
C MET A 1 2.87 0.42 14.42
N SER A 2 1.85 -0.41 14.71
CA SER A 2 1.04 -0.99 13.62
C SER A 2 0.31 0.06 12.78
N ARG A 3 -0.26 1.09 13.40
CA ARG A 3 -0.86 2.22 12.65
C ARG A 3 0.20 3.00 11.86
N ASP A 4 1.37 3.24 12.44
CA ASP A 4 2.50 3.91 11.78
C ASP A 4 2.92 3.15 10.50
N GLU A 5 2.87 1.80 10.49
CA GLU A 5 3.13 1.03 9.28
C GLU A 5 2.07 1.25 8.18
N LEU A 6 0.80 1.41 8.55
CA LEU A 6 -0.25 1.74 7.57
C LEU A 6 -0.10 3.16 7.03
N GLU A 7 0.32 4.11 7.87
CA GLU A 7 0.62 5.49 7.45
C GLU A 7 1.83 5.53 6.50
N HIS A 8 2.89 4.79 6.81
CA HIS A 8 4.06 4.64 5.95
C HIS A 8 3.70 4.00 4.62
N ALA A 9 2.91 2.92 4.63
CA ALA A 9 2.41 2.31 3.40
C ALA A 9 1.60 3.31 2.56
N ALA A 10 0.70 4.07 3.18
CA ALA A 10 -0.06 5.12 2.48
C ALA A 10 0.87 6.18 1.86
N GLU A 11 1.90 6.61 2.58
CA GLU A 11 2.89 7.59 2.08
C GLU A 11 3.70 7.05 0.91
N SER A 12 4.25 5.84 1.03
CA SER A 12 5.00 5.18 -0.05
C SER A 12 4.14 4.98 -1.31
N ILE A 13 2.86 4.62 -1.15
CA ILE A 13 1.91 4.53 -2.28
C ILE A 13 1.66 5.91 -2.91
N ARG A 14 1.58 7.00 -2.13
CA ARG A 14 1.46 8.37 -2.68
C ARG A 14 2.71 8.75 -3.49
N GLN A 15 3.89 8.43 -2.98
CA GLN A 15 5.15 8.68 -3.70
C GLN A 15 5.22 7.85 -4.99
N ALA A 16 4.71 6.62 -4.98
CA ALA A 16 4.56 5.81 -6.19
C ALA A 16 3.60 6.47 -7.20
N ALA A 17 2.46 7.00 -6.73
CA ALA A 17 1.51 7.71 -7.59
C ALA A 17 2.12 8.97 -8.22
N ASP A 18 2.90 9.74 -7.46
CA ASP A 18 3.59 10.94 -7.97
C ASP A 18 4.69 10.61 -8.99
N ALA A 19 5.24 9.40 -8.93
CA ALA A 19 6.26 8.90 -9.85
C ALA A 19 5.67 8.18 -11.09
N ALA A 20 4.40 7.81 -11.06
CA ALA A 20 3.72 7.12 -12.15
C ALA A 20 3.62 8.04 -13.38
N SER A 21 3.87 7.44 -14.55
CA SER A 21 3.81 8.18 -15.82
C SER A 21 2.49 7.99 -16.56
N ASP A 22 1.75 6.95 -16.18
CA ASP A 22 0.42 6.65 -16.68
C ASP A 22 -0.66 7.20 -15.72
N ASP A 23 -1.63 7.94 -16.28
CA ASP A 23 -2.70 8.58 -15.49
C ASP A 23 -3.60 7.52 -14.81
N GLU A 24 -3.84 6.36 -15.44
CA GLU A 24 -4.67 5.30 -14.85
C GLU A 24 -3.93 4.63 -13.68
N ALA A 25 -2.62 4.36 -13.82
CA ALA A 25 -1.79 3.87 -12.73
C ALA A 25 -1.74 4.87 -11.57
N GLN A 26 -1.54 6.17 -11.87
CA GLN A 26 -1.55 7.23 -10.88
C GLN A 26 -2.87 7.25 -10.09
N ASP A 27 -4.01 7.25 -10.77
CA ASP A 27 -5.33 7.24 -10.14
C ASP A 27 -5.55 5.98 -9.28
N ARG A 28 -5.16 4.81 -9.79
CA ARG A 28 -5.25 3.54 -9.03
C ARG A 28 -4.42 3.60 -7.75
N LEU A 29 -3.21 4.14 -7.82
CA LEU A 29 -2.32 4.29 -6.66
C LEU A 29 -2.86 5.29 -5.65
N GLN A 30 -3.37 6.44 -6.09
CA GLN A 30 -4.00 7.41 -5.20
C GLN A 30 -5.18 6.82 -4.42
N ASN A 31 -5.99 5.98 -5.07
CA ASN A 31 -7.09 5.28 -4.40
C ASN A 31 -6.59 4.28 -3.34
N GLN A 32 -5.48 3.58 -3.60
CA GLN A 32 -4.89 2.69 -2.59
C GLN A 32 -4.30 3.47 -1.43
N ALA A 33 -3.58 4.56 -1.70
CA ALA A 33 -3.04 5.42 -0.65
C ALA A 33 -4.15 5.94 0.28
N ALA A 34 -5.26 6.43 -0.28
CA ALA A 34 -6.40 6.89 0.50
C ALA A 34 -6.99 5.76 1.36
N THR A 35 -7.11 4.55 0.80
CA THR A 35 -7.61 3.39 1.55
C THR A 35 -6.71 3.01 2.73
N PHE A 36 -5.39 3.04 2.56
CA PHE A 36 -4.45 2.78 3.66
C PHE A 36 -4.44 3.89 4.71
N ASP A 37 -4.64 5.15 4.29
CA ASP A 37 -4.84 6.29 5.19
C ASP A 37 -6.09 6.08 6.06
N ASP A 38 -7.20 5.66 5.46
CA ASP A 38 -8.43 5.32 6.19
C ASP A 38 -8.19 4.18 7.19
N TYR A 39 -7.46 3.14 6.79
CA TYR A 39 -7.11 2.03 7.68
C TYR A 39 -6.24 2.46 8.88
N ALA A 40 -5.30 3.38 8.67
CA ALA A 40 -4.46 3.90 9.75
C ALA A 40 -5.28 4.64 10.82
N HIS A 41 -6.32 5.35 10.40
CA HIS A 41 -7.17 6.15 11.28
C HIS A 41 -8.40 5.39 11.83
N ALA A 42 -8.74 4.24 11.25
CA ALA A 42 -9.88 3.44 11.68
C ALA A 42 -9.70 2.84 13.09
N ASP A 43 -10.82 2.70 13.81
CA ASP A 43 -10.85 2.00 15.11
C ASP A 43 -10.43 0.53 15.01
N ARG A 44 -10.64 -0.07 13.84
CA ARG A 44 -10.25 -1.46 13.53
C ARG A 44 -9.46 -1.47 12.22
N GLY A 45 -8.26 -2.06 12.27
CA GLY A 45 -7.42 -2.24 11.09
C GLY A 45 -7.94 -3.33 10.13
N PRO A 46 -7.38 -3.38 8.90
CA PRO A 46 -7.78 -4.34 7.88
C PRO A 46 -7.42 -5.77 8.29
N ASP A 47 -8.20 -6.73 7.80
CA ASP A 47 -7.90 -8.15 7.98
C ASP A 47 -6.90 -8.68 6.93
N HIS A 48 -6.40 -9.91 7.16
CA HIS A 48 -5.44 -10.55 6.26
C HIS A 48 -5.93 -10.67 4.81
N GLY A 49 -7.22 -10.89 4.59
CA GLY A 49 -7.80 -11.04 3.25
C GLY A 49 -7.86 -9.71 2.51
N GLN A 50 -8.21 -8.64 3.22
CA GLN A 50 -8.15 -7.27 2.70
C GLN A 50 -6.72 -6.90 2.32
N LEU A 51 -5.76 -7.11 3.23
CA LEU A 51 -4.35 -6.82 2.98
C LEU A 51 -3.82 -7.59 1.77
N ALA A 52 -4.08 -8.91 1.67
CA ALA A 52 -3.63 -9.73 0.55
C ALA A 52 -4.16 -9.24 -0.81
N ARG A 53 -5.39 -8.72 -0.84
CA ARG A 53 -5.97 -8.13 -2.05
C ARG A 53 -5.22 -6.85 -2.45
N HIS A 54 -4.91 -5.99 -1.49
CA HIS A 54 -4.16 -4.77 -1.76
C HIS A 54 -2.72 -5.08 -2.18
N GLU A 55 -2.05 -6.01 -1.51
CA GLU A 55 -0.70 -6.47 -1.87
C GLU A 55 -0.66 -6.96 -3.33
N HIS A 56 -1.64 -7.76 -3.77
CA HIS A 56 -1.71 -8.21 -5.17
C HIS A 56 -1.85 -7.04 -6.15
N ILE A 57 -2.74 -6.09 -5.86
CA ILE A 57 -2.93 -4.90 -6.72
C ILE A 57 -1.65 -4.07 -6.83
N LEU A 58 -0.93 -3.87 -5.72
CA LEU A 58 0.31 -3.10 -5.72
C LEU A 58 1.42 -3.83 -6.48
N ASN A 59 1.53 -5.15 -6.35
CA ASN A 59 2.48 -5.93 -7.15
C ASN A 59 2.18 -5.85 -8.65
N ASP A 60 0.91 -5.97 -9.04
CA ASP A 60 0.51 -5.86 -10.45
C ASP A 60 0.89 -4.48 -11.03
N ILE A 61 0.65 -3.39 -10.28
CA ILE A 61 1.04 -2.04 -10.72
C ILE A 61 2.57 -1.88 -10.76
N ALA A 62 3.30 -2.45 -9.81
CA ALA A 62 4.77 -2.41 -9.81
C ALA A 62 5.36 -3.13 -11.02
N ASP A 63 4.80 -4.27 -11.40
CA ASP A 63 5.21 -5.04 -12.59
C ASP A 63 4.93 -4.28 -13.90
N ASP A 64 3.80 -3.55 -13.96
CA ASP A 64 3.41 -2.77 -15.13
C ASP A 64 4.23 -1.47 -15.30
N GLU A 65 4.43 -0.68 -14.23
CA GLU A 65 5.12 0.62 -14.30
C GLU A 65 6.65 0.54 -14.14
N GLY A 66 7.13 -0.35 -13.25
CA GLY A 66 8.55 -0.48 -12.95
C GLY A 66 9.21 0.77 -12.33
N GLY A 67 10.54 0.84 -12.40
CA GLY A 67 11.31 2.03 -12.06
C GLY A 67 11.06 2.57 -10.64
N ALA A 68 10.90 3.89 -10.54
CA ALA A 68 10.65 4.56 -9.26
C ALA A 68 9.31 4.16 -8.62
N VAL A 69 8.29 3.85 -9.44
CA VAL A 69 7.00 3.35 -8.97
C VAL A 69 7.20 2.02 -8.25
N ALA A 70 7.86 1.06 -8.89
CA ALA A 70 8.13 -0.25 -8.28
C ALA A 70 8.94 -0.13 -6.98
N SER A 71 9.99 0.70 -6.94
CA SER A 71 10.76 0.91 -5.70
C SER A 71 9.93 1.47 -4.54
N ASN A 72 9.09 2.48 -4.81
CA ASN A 72 8.20 3.02 -3.78
C ASN A 72 7.15 1.99 -3.33
N LEU A 73 6.68 1.14 -4.24
CA LEU A 73 5.72 0.07 -3.91
C LEU A 73 6.35 -1.09 -3.14
N GLU A 74 7.63 -1.40 -3.35
CA GLU A 74 8.37 -2.34 -2.52
C GLU A 74 8.42 -1.87 -1.05
N ASP A 75 8.67 -0.58 -0.83
CA ASP A 75 8.64 0.01 0.51
C ASP A 75 7.24 -0.07 1.14
N ALA A 76 6.19 0.22 0.36
CA ALA A 76 4.82 0.09 0.82
C ALA A 76 4.49 -1.37 1.21
N LEU A 77 4.86 -2.33 0.38
CA LEU A 77 4.64 -3.76 0.61
C LEU A 77 5.39 -4.26 1.86
N ALA A 78 6.60 -3.75 2.11
CA ALA A 78 7.34 -4.06 3.33
C ALA A 78 6.61 -3.58 4.59
N SER A 79 6.10 -2.35 4.59
CA SER A 79 5.29 -1.83 5.71
C SER A 79 3.97 -2.59 5.87
N ILE A 80 3.31 -2.97 4.78
CA ILE A 80 2.10 -3.82 4.84
C ILE A 80 2.42 -5.18 5.49
N GLY A 81 3.53 -5.80 5.09
CA GLY A 81 4.01 -7.04 5.69
C GLY A 81 4.27 -6.90 7.19
N ALA A 82 4.97 -5.83 7.60
CA ALA A 82 5.23 -5.53 9.00
C ALA A 82 3.93 -5.33 9.80
N PHE A 83 2.95 -4.60 9.26
CA PHE A 83 1.63 -4.48 9.88
C PHE A 83 0.95 -5.85 10.04
N ARG A 84 0.99 -6.66 8.97
CA ARG A 84 0.36 -7.98 8.92
C ARG A 84 0.89 -8.93 9.98
N GLU A 85 2.17 -8.86 10.33
CA GLU A 85 2.76 -9.63 11.44
C GLU A 85 2.17 -9.28 12.82
N THR A 86 1.60 -8.07 12.96
CA THR A 86 0.93 -7.64 14.20
C THR A 86 -0.54 -8.07 14.28
N VAL A 87 -1.14 -8.48 13.15
CA VAL A 87 -2.51 -8.97 13.11
C VAL A 87 -2.50 -10.43 13.59
N GLU A 88 -3.05 -10.67 14.79
CA GLU A 88 -3.14 -12.02 15.36
C GLU A 88 -4.13 -12.89 14.57
N GLY A 89 -3.66 -14.05 14.08
CA GLY A 89 -4.52 -15.15 13.60
C GLY A 89 -4.25 -15.60 12.17
N VAL A 90 -3.62 -16.77 12.04
CA VAL A 90 -3.67 -17.62 10.84
C VAL A 90 -4.55 -18.83 11.10
#